data_AF-A0A958FXT9-F1
#
_entry.id   AF-A0A958FXT9-F1
#
_cell.length_a   1.000
_cell.length_b   1.000
_cell.length_c   1.000
_cell.angle_alpha   90.00
_cell.angle_beta   90.00
_cell.angle_gamma   90.00
#
_symmetry.space_group_name_H-M   'P 1'
#
loop_
_entity.id
_entity.type
_entity.pdbx_description
1 polymer ?
#
loop_
_entity_poly.entity_id
_entity_poly.type
_entity_poly.pdbx_seq_one_letter_code
_entity_poly.pdbx_strand_id
1 'polypeptide(L)'
;MQSSNSQNLMRSQKAESLSIEAALADGASPINLDLIHNYNQLNRDAWVKSVATSLPEGSIVLDVGAGTCPYRSLFAHCEYRTHDFMQYQGEKLGGTTEYGKIDYVSDITSLPIKDAHFDAILCTEVLEHVPDPISAVHEMARVLKSGGRIYLSAPLGSGLHQVPYHFYGGYTPFWYRKVLNDCGIEVCKIEPNGGFFKLLAQECARFNWTLDRHAHCHGENVQVLQKLFGELLPRYLWALEEKCMIEEFTAGYHVEGLKVANASVRKEDSSSQAGPNKAARPLVSVIIPCFNQAEFLPEALESVIGQTFKSWECIIVNDGSPDNTSQKAKELIDRYSDYPIYLFEKENGGLSDARNFGIKQARGSYILPLDCDDKLHPQMLQKTVSVLENQPQVGFVYTHMQKFGLENGLHCNGDFSL
;
A
#
# COMPACT_ATOMS: atom_id res chain seq x y z
N MET A 1 -28.64 -37.93 -13.74
CA MET A 1 -27.44 -37.37 -13.09
C MET A 1 -27.56 -35.88 -12.73
N GLN A 2 -28.50 -35.10 -13.28
CA GLN A 2 -28.70 -33.68 -12.87
C GLN A 2 -29.62 -33.47 -11.65
N SER A 3 -30.47 -34.43 -11.27
CA SER A 3 -31.38 -34.29 -10.12
C SER A 3 -30.72 -34.53 -8.75
N SER A 4 -29.67 -35.37 -8.70
CA SER A 4 -28.94 -35.69 -7.47
C SER A 4 -28.04 -34.55 -6.98
N ASN A 5 -27.51 -33.73 -7.89
CA ASN A 5 -26.67 -32.59 -7.54
C ASN A 5 -27.47 -31.43 -6.92
N SER A 6 -28.70 -31.17 -7.40
CA SER A 6 -29.55 -30.11 -6.82
C SER A 6 -30.08 -30.48 -5.42
N GLN A 7 -30.37 -31.77 -5.18
CA GLN A 7 -30.79 -32.23 -3.84
C GLN A 7 -29.64 -32.24 -2.83
N ASN A 8 -28.40 -32.51 -3.25
CA ASN A 8 -27.23 -32.41 -2.39
C ASN A 8 -26.86 -30.96 -2.07
N LEU A 9 -26.99 -30.05 -3.05
CA LEU A 9 -26.77 -28.61 -2.84
C LEU A 9 -27.82 -28.01 -1.89
N MET A 10 -29.10 -28.34 -2.05
CA MET A 10 -30.15 -27.90 -1.12
C MET A 10 -30.02 -28.51 0.28
N ARG A 11 -29.50 -29.75 0.41
CA ARG A 11 -29.23 -30.36 1.73
C ARG A 11 -28.02 -29.74 2.42
N SER A 12 -26.96 -29.37 1.68
CA SER A 12 -25.80 -28.64 2.22
C SER A 12 -26.21 -27.23 2.66
N GLN A 13 -26.96 -26.50 1.84
CA GLN A 13 -27.47 -25.17 2.18
C GLN A 13 -28.41 -25.18 3.39
N LYS A 14 -29.24 -26.23 3.52
CA LYS A 14 -30.17 -26.39 4.67
C LYS A 14 -29.46 -26.83 5.94
N ALA A 15 -28.39 -27.63 5.84
CA ALA A 15 -27.52 -27.95 6.98
C ALA A 15 -26.67 -26.76 7.42
N GLU A 16 -26.23 -25.92 6.47
CA GLU A 16 -25.52 -24.67 6.73
C GLU A 16 -26.43 -23.59 7.35
N SER A 17 -27.69 -23.48 6.89
CA SER A 17 -28.67 -22.58 7.52
C SER A 17 -28.97 -23.00 8.96
N LEU A 18 -29.09 -24.30 9.21
CA LEU A 18 -29.23 -24.87 10.57
C LEU A 18 -28.03 -24.56 11.48
N SER A 19 -26.81 -24.49 10.94
CA SER A 19 -25.62 -24.13 11.74
C SER A 19 -25.58 -22.66 12.16
N ILE A 20 -26.11 -21.78 11.31
CA ILE A 20 -26.19 -20.33 11.57
C ILE A 20 -27.36 -20.01 12.48
N GLU A 21 -28.53 -20.62 12.23
CA GLU A 21 -29.69 -20.52 13.11
C GLU A 21 -29.37 -21.09 14.50
N ALA A 22 -28.62 -22.18 14.62
CA ALA A 22 -28.15 -22.70 15.91
C ALA A 22 -27.20 -21.73 16.64
N ALA A 23 -26.29 -21.06 15.92
CA ALA A 23 -25.39 -20.05 16.49
C ALA A 23 -26.12 -18.76 16.94
N LEU A 24 -27.33 -18.51 16.43
CA LEU A 24 -28.19 -17.39 16.79
C LEU A 24 -29.30 -17.77 17.79
N ALA A 25 -29.71 -19.04 17.83
CA ALA A 25 -30.82 -19.55 18.64
C ALA A 25 -30.38 -19.98 20.04
N ASP A 26 -29.14 -20.45 20.21
CA ASP A 26 -28.54 -20.57 21.54
C ASP A 26 -27.88 -19.23 21.88
N GLY A 27 -28.30 -18.60 22.98
CA GLY A 27 -27.65 -17.42 23.58
C GLY A 27 -26.23 -17.68 24.10
N ALA A 28 -25.55 -18.67 23.53
CA ALA A 28 -24.21 -19.15 23.84
C ALA A 28 -23.53 -19.58 22.53
N SER A 29 -23.40 -18.69 21.55
CA SER A 29 -22.31 -18.85 20.59
C SER A 29 -20.99 -18.83 21.37
N PRO A 30 -20.14 -19.88 21.29
CA PRO A 30 -18.94 -20.03 22.14
C PRO A 30 -17.84 -19.02 21.82
N ILE A 31 -18.05 -18.15 20.82
CA ILE A 31 -17.10 -17.12 20.41
C ILE A 31 -17.10 -16.00 21.47
N ASN A 32 -15.99 -15.91 22.21
CA ASN A 32 -15.77 -14.89 23.22
C ASN A 32 -15.64 -13.51 22.55
N LEU A 33 -16.42 -12.52 23.01
CA LEU A 33 -16.34 -11.14 22.49
C LEU A 33 -14.98 -10.51 22.74
N ASP A 34 -14.31 -10.82 23.86
CA ASP A 34 -12.98 -10.29 24.15
C ASP A 34 -11.98 -10.70 23.07
N LEU A 35 -12.15 -11.90 22.49
CA LEU A 35 -11.33 -12.37 21.38
C LEU A 35 -11.61 -11.57 20.11
N ILE A 36 -12.88 -11.21 19.85
CA ILE A 36 -13.26 -10.35 18.72
C ILE A 36 -12.69 -8.94 18.91
N HIS A 37 -12.85 -8.35 20.10
CA HIS A 37 -12.39 -7.00 20.42
C HIS A 37 -10.87 -6.87 20.24
N ASN A 38 -10.12 -7.87 20.68
CA ASN A 38 -8.67 -7.81 20.77
C ASN A 38 -7.96 -8.58 19.65
N TYR A 39 -8.68 -9.05 18.63
CA TYR A 39 -8.10 -9.95 17.63
C TYR A 39 -6.87 -9.37 16.93
N ASN A 40 -6.88 -8.08 16.61
CA ASN A 40 -5.75 -7.40 15.96
C ASN A 40 -4.48 -7.57 16.81
N GLN A 41 -4.56 -7.24 18.11
CA GLN A 41 -3.46 -7.40 19.05
C GLN A 41 -3.07 -8.88 19.23
N LEU A 42 -4.04 -9.78 19.43
CA LEU A 42 -3.77 -11.20 19.65
C LEU A 42 -3.06 -11.86 18.45
N ASN A 43 -3.50 -11.54 17.23
CA ASN A 43 -2.88 -12.03 16.01
C ASN A 43 -1.47 -11.47 15.83
N ARG A 44 -1.26 -10.18 16.12
CA ARG A 44 0.05 -9.57 16.09
C ARG A 44 1.00 -10.19 17.12
N ASP A 45 0.54 -10.40 18.35
CA ASP A 45 1.32 -11.05 19.41
C ASP A 45 1.72 -12.48 19.02
N ALA A 46 0.80 -13.23 18.41
CA ALA A 46 1.09 -14.56 17.88
C ALA A 46 2.08 -14.54 16.70
N TRP A 47 1.97 -13.54 15.82
CA TRP A 47 2.90 -13.34 14.72
C TRP A 47 4.30 -12.94 15.21
N VAL A 48 4.43 -12.00 16.15
CA VAL A 48 5.73 -11.64 16.75
C VAL A 48 6.37 -12.83 17.44
N LYS A 49 5.58 -13.68 18.10
CA LYS A 49 6.08 -14.94 18.67
C LYS A 49 6.63 -15.89 17.61
N SER A 50 6.01 -15.98 16.44
CA SER A 50 6.51 -16.82 15.34
C SER A 50 7.80 -16.23 14.74
N VAL A 51 7.88 -14.90 14.61
CA VAL A 51 9.11 -14.18 14.24
C VAL A 51 10.24 -14.51 15.21
N ALA A 52 10.02 -14.33 16.51
CA ALA A 52 11.02 -14.63 17.54
C ALA A 52 11.51 -16.08 17.48
N THR A 53 10.60 -17.02 17.28
CA THR A 53 10.91 -18.46 17.16
C THR A 53 11.73 -18.78 15.90
N SER A 54 11.55 -18.02 14.82
CA SER A 54 12.24 -18.24 13.55
C SER A 54 13.70 -17.75 13.55
N LEU A 55 14.07 -16.87 14.48
CA LEU A 55 15.41 -16.28 14.53
C LEU A 55 16.40 -17.22 15.21
N PRO A 56 17.62 -17.39 14.66
CA PRO A 56 18.69 -18.14 15.31
C PRO A 56 19.06 -17.59 16.70
N GLU A 57 19.49 -18.48 17.59
CA GLU A 57 20.08 -18.09 18.87
C GLU A 57 21.26 -17.14 18.66
N GLY A 58 21.33 -16.08 19.47
CA GLY A 58 22.36 -15.04 19.38
C GLY A 58 22.13 -13.99 18.27
N SER A 59 21.05 -14.07 17.50
CA SER A 59 20.70 -13.01 16.53
C SER A 59 20.59 -11.65 17.22
N ILE A 60 21.12 -10.60 16.60
CA ILE A 60 21.02 -9.23 17.13
C ILE A 60 19.75 -8.58 16.57
N VAL A 61 18.79 -8.29 17.44
CA VAL A 61 17.45 -7.84 17.06
C VAL A 61 17.22 -6.41 17.57
N LEU A 62 16.69 -5.55 16.70
CA LEU A 62 16.19 -4.24 17.10
C LEU A 62 14.66 -4.22 17.05
N ASP A 63 14.05 -3.90 18.18
CA ASP A 63 12.62 -3.58 18.29
C ASP A 63 12.43 -2.06 18.29
N VAL A 64 11.88 -1.54 17.20
CA VAL A 64 11.73 -0.12 16.90
C VAL A 64 10.36 0.35 17.34
N GLY A 65 10.31 1.35 18.22
CA GLY A 65 9.06 1.82 18.84
C GLY A 65 8.54 0.83 19.90
N ALA A 66 9.46 0.30 20.71
CA ALA A 66 9.19 -0.78 21.64
C ALA A 66 8.21 -0.39 22.77
N GLY A 67 8.05 0.90 23.07
CA GLY A 67 7.12 1.40 24.09
C GLY A 67 7.31 0.73 25.45
N THR A 68 6.37 -0.15 25.83
CA THR A 68 6.39 -0.90 27.10
C THR A 68 7.25 -2.18 27.05
N CYS A 69 7.87 -2.47 25.91
CA CYS A 69 8.67 -3.65 25.62
C CYS A 69 7.91 -4.99 25.83
N PRO A 70 6.67 -5.14 25.31
CA PRO A 70 5.83 -6.30 25.58
C PRO A 70 6.44 -7.62 25.10
N TYR A 71 7.27 -7.57 24.06
CA TYR A 71 7.82 -8.75 23.39
C TYR A 71 9.20 -9.17 23.88
N ARG A 72 9.82 -8.42 24.80
CA ARG A 72 11.21 -8.66 25.23
C ARG A 72 11.49 -10.10 25.69
N SER A 73 10.53 -10.74 26.36
CA SER A 73 10.68 -12.12 26.84
C SER A 73 10.65 -13.16 25.71
N LEU A 74 10.01 -12.86 24.57
CA LEU A 74 9.94 -13.77 23.42
C LEU A 74 11.29 -13.93 22.72
N PHE A 75 12.15 -12.92 22.83
CA PHE A 75 13.48 -12.86 22.21
C PHE A 75 14.62 -13.11 23.21
N ALA A 76 14.36 -13.84 24.31
CA ALA A 76 15.35 -14.08 25.35
C ALA A 76 16.60 -14.85 24.86
N HIS A 77 16.50 -15.58 23.74
CA HIS A 77 17.61 -16.27 23.06
C HIS A 77 18.37 -15.38 22.08
N CYS A 78 17.94 -14.13 21.88
CA CYS A 78 18.57 -13.16 20.99
C CYS A 78 19.25 -12.04 21.78
N GLU A 79 20.17 -11.31 21.15
CA GLU A 79 20.59 -10.01 21.66
C GLU A 79 19.53 -8.96 21.31
N TYR A 80 18.50 -8.86 22.17
CA TYR A 80 17.34 -7.99 21.95
C TYR A 80 17.56 -6.56 22.45
N ARG A 81 17.61 -5.63 21.50
CA ARG A 81 17.72 -4.18 21.74
C ARG A 81 16.42 -3.48 21.39
N THR A 82 16.14 -2.40 22.09
CA THR A 82 14.89 -1.64 21.97
C THR A 82 15.15 -0.17 21.67
N HIS A 83 14.28 0.42 20.86
CA HIS A 83 14.29 1.83 20.51
C HIS A 83 12.93 2.46 20.78
N ASP A 84 12.90 3.69 21.29
CA ASP A 84 11.70 4.53 21.36
C ASP A 84 12.09 6.01 21.48
N PHE A 85 11.25 6.92 20.98
CA PHE A 85 11.45 8.37 21.09
C PHE A 85 11.12 8.93 22.49
N MET A 86 10.36 8.19 23.31
CA MET A 86 10.03 8.48 24.71
C MET A 86 9.31 9.80 24.99
N GLN A 87 8.56 10.36 24.02
CA GLN A 87 7.86 11.64 24.21
C GLN A 87 6.35 11.51 24.45
N TYR A 88 5.73 10.37 24.12
CA TYR A 88 4.29 10.18 24.30
C TYR A 88 3.92 10.06 25.78
N GLN A 89 3.07 10.98 26.26
CA GLN A 89 2.68 11.08 27.67
C GLN A 89 1.35 10.37 28.00
N GLY A 90 0.64 9.88 26.98
CA GLY A 90 -0.64 9.19 27.19
C GLY A 90 -0.48 7.73 27.61
N GLU A 91 -1.63 7.07 27.71
CA GLU A 91 -1.75 5.64 28.02
C GLU A 91 -1.18 4.80 26.87
N LYS A 92 -0.29 3.88 27.22
CA LYS A 92 0.40 2.93 26.34
C LYS A 92 -0.17 1.54 26.53
N LEU A 93 0.32 0.61 25.71
CA LEU A 93 -0.09 -0.80 25.76
C LEU A 93 -0.02 -1.36 27.19
N GLY A 94 -1.11 -2.00 27.63
CA GLY A 94 -1.23 -2.54 28.99
C GLY A 94 -1.76 -1.55 30.02
N GLY A 95 -2.24 -0.38 29.60
CA GLY A 95 -2.91 0.58 30.48
C GLY A 95 -1.97 1.37 31.38
N THR A 96 -0.71 1.55 30.95
CA THR A 96 0.34 2.23 31.71
C THR A 96 0.82 3.48 30.99
N THR A 97 1.29 4.48 31.74
CA THR A 97 1.98 5.65 31.20
C THR A 97 3.49 5.47 31.12
N GLU A 98 4.03 4.42 31.74
CA GLU A 98 5.46 4.17 31.84
C GLU A 98 6.03 3.47 30.60
N TYR A 99 7.30 3.73 30.29
CA TYR A 99 8.05 3.02 29.27
C TYR A 99 8.72 1.77 29.85
N GLY A 100 8.97 0.78 28.99
CA GLY A 100 9.86 -0.34 29.32
C GLY A 100 11.32 0.12 29.37
N LYS A 101 12.24 -0.82 29.60
CA LYS A 101 13.67 -0.53 29.44
C LYS A 101 13.96 -0.31 27.95
N ILE A 102 14.27 0.93 27.56
CA ILE A 102 14.67 1.34 26.21
C ILE A 102 16.20 1.43 26.11
N ASP A 103 16.79 0.82 25.08
CA ASP A 103 18.24 0.81 24.87
C ASP A 103 18.72 2.02 24.04
N TYR A 104 17.90 2.49 23.09
CA TYR A 104 18.19 3.64 22.23
C TYR A 104 17.03 4.64 22.26
N VAL A 105 17.31 5.87 22.67
CA VAL A 105 16.32 6.97 22.69
C VAL A 105 16.68 8.00 21.63
N SER A 106 15.88 8.10 20.58
CA SER A 106 16.13 8.96 19.42
C SER A 106 14.88 9.16 18.57
N ASP A 107 14.97 10.06 17.60
CA ASP A 107 14.02 10.06 16.48
C ASP A 107 14.24 8.80 15.62
N ILE A 108 13.15 8.16 15.18
CA ILE A 108 13.19 6.94 14.38
C ILE A 108 13.86 7.14 13.01
N THR A 109 13.89 8.36 12.48
CA THR A 109 14.57 8.69 11.22
C THR A 109 16.06 8.96 11.42
N SER A 110 16.57 8.91 12.65
CA SER A 110 17.99 9.11 12.98
C SER A 110 18.41 8.25 14.17
N LEU A 111 18.57 6.95 13.91
CA LEU A 111 18.99 5.98 14.91
C LEU A 111 20.49 6.17 15.23
N PRO A 112 20.90 6.31 16.50
CA PRO A 112 22.29 6.50 16.92
C PRO A 112 23.07 5.17 16.89
N ILE A 113 22.96 4.46 15.78
CA ILE A 113 23.44 3.10 15.57
C ILE A 113 24.21 3.07 14.27
N LYS A 114 25.35 2.37 14.26
CA LYS A 114 26.16 2.18 13.05
C LYS A 114 25.39 1.42 11.97
N ASP A 115 25.77 1.65 10.71
CA ASP A 115 25.26 0.92 9.56
C ASP A 115 25.44 -0.59 9.73
N ALA A 116 24.50 -1.38 9.19
CA ALA A 116 24.57 -2.83 9.12
C ALA A 116 24.92 -3.50 10.48
N HIS A 117 24.16 -3.16 11.51
CA HIS A 117 24.38 -3.66 12.87
C HIS A 117 23.49 -4.86 13.25
N PHE A 118 22.23 -4.87 12.82
CA PHE A 118 21.24 -5.86 13.26
C PHE A 118 21.03 -6.99 12.24
N ASP A 119 20.74 -8.18 12.74
CA ASP A 119 20.33 -9.34 11.94
C ASP A 119 18.82 -9.32 11.66
N ALA A 120 18.04 -8.75 12.59
CA ALA A 120 16.61 -8.55 12.41
C ALA A 120 16.13 -7.21 12.97
N ILE A 121 15.11 -6.63 12.34
CA ILE A 121 14.37 -5.47 12.83
C ILE A 121 12.90 -5.83 12.95
N LEU A 122 12.31 -5.54 14.11
CA LEU A 122 10.87 -5.60 14.38
C LEU A 122 10.35 -4.18 14.55
N CYS A 123 9.23 -3.86 13.90
CA CYS A 123 8.54 -2.57 14.06
C CYS A 123 7.02 -2.80 13.96
N THR A 124 6.30 -2.64 15.06
CA THR A 124 4.89 -3.03 15.17
C THR A 124 4.01 -1.89 15.66
N GLU A 125 3.07 -1.43 14.83
CA GLU A 125 2.12 -0.35 15.15
C GLU A 125 2.84 0.94 15.59
N VAL A 126 3.78 1.36 14.76
CA VAL A 126 4.62 2.55 14.99
C VAL A 126 4.54 3.52 13.81
N LEU A 127 4.53 3.03 12.57
CA LEU A 127 4.67 3.86 11.38
C LEU A 127 3.57 4.91 11.27
N GLU A 128 2.34 4.58 11.67
CA GLU A 128 1.17 5.46 11.73
C GLU A 128 1.38 6.68 12.66
N HIS A 129 2.30 6.54 13.62
CA HIS A 129 2.65 7.53 14.62
C HIS A 129 3.87 8.37 14.25
N VAL A 130 4.45 8.14 13.07
CA VAL A 130 5.67 8.82 12.60
C VAL A 130 5.34 9.86 11.52
N PRO A 131 5.83 11.11 11.61
CA PRO A 131 5.59 12.14 10.59
C PRO A 131 6.21 11.84 9.22
N ASP A 132 7.27 11.03 9.15
CA ASP A 132 7.89 10.57 7.90
C ASP A 132 8.18 9.06 7.97
N PRO A 133 7.19 8.21 7.68
CA PRO A 133 7.34 6.76 7.76
C PRO A 133 8.27 6.19 6.68
N ILE A 134 8.48 6.90 5.56
CA ILE A 134 9.38 6.45 4.49
C ILE A 134 10.83 6.60 4.97
N SER A 135 11.19 7.77 5.50
CA SER A 135 12.53 7.97 6.08
C SER A 135 12.80 7.04 7.26
N ALA A 136 11.79 6.74 8.08
CA ALA A 136 11.91 5.75 9.14
C ALA A 136 12.29 4.37 8.61
N VAL A 137 11.64 3.90 7.53
CA VAL A 137 11.99 2.61 6.90
C VAL A 137 13.38 2.65 6.26
N HIS A 138 13.76 3.76 5.63
CA HIS A 138 15.13 3.93 5.12
C HIS A 138 16.18 3.84 6.23
N GLU A 139 15.90 4.43 7.39
CA GLU A 139 16.81 4.40 8.53
C GLU A 139 16.90 3.00 9.17
N MET A 140 15.77 2.29 9.28
CA MET A 140 15.76 0.87 9.64
C MET A 140 16.58 0.05 8.64
N ALA A 141 16.40 0.29 7.34
CA ALA A 141 17.18 -0.38 6.32
C ALA A 141 18.68 -0.09 6.47
N ARG A 142 19.11 1.14 6.79
CA ARG A 142 20.52 1.50 7.01
C ARG A 142 21.17 0.64 8.11
N VAL A 143 20.50 0.48 9.25
CA VAL A 143 21.03 -0.26 10.40
C VAL A 143 20.88 -1.78 10.27
N LEU A 144 20.09 -2.27 9.31
CA LEU A 144 19.95 -3.70 9.01
C LEU A 144 21.15 -4.23 8.20
N LYS A 145 21.67 -5.41 8.56
CA LYS A 145 22.73 -6.08 7.78
C LYS A 145 22.20 -6.58 6.44
N SER A 146 23.10 -6.69 5.47
CA SER A 146 22.84 -7.51 4.27
C SER A 146 22.53 -8.95 4.69
N GLY A 147 21.48 -9.54 4.13
CA GLY A 147 20.94 -10.83 4.53
C GLY A 147 20.08 -10.79 5.80
N GLY A 148 19.98 -9.64 6.46
CA GLY A 148 19.11 -9.43 7.61
C GLY A 148 17.64 -9.31 7.21
N ARG A 149 16.74 -9.53 8.17
CA ARG A 149 15.29 -9.52 7.96
C ARG A 149 14.61 -8.32 8.63
N ILE A 150 13.57 -7.80 8.02
CA ILE A 150 12.71 -6.77 8.60
C ILE A 150 11.29 -7.30 8.72
N TYR A 151 10.65 -7.00 9.85
CA TYR A 151 9.30 -7.40 10.19
C TYR A 151 8.49 -6.17 10.54
N LEU A 152 7.47 -5.85 9.74
CA LEU A 152 6.66 -4.64 9.90
C LEU A 152 5.18 -4.98 10.12
N SER A 153 4.52 -4.21 10.97
CA SER A 153 3.05 -4.14 11.08
C SER A 153 2.64 -2.69 11.27
N ALA A 154 1.59 -2.27 10.58
CA ALA A 154 0.89 -1.02 10.81
C ALA A 154 -0.58 -1.17 10.36
N PRO A 155 -1.52 -0.41 10.94
CA PRO A 155 -2.92 -0.52 10.59
C PRO A 155 -3.18 0.01 9.18
N LEU A 156 -4.01 -0.72 8.42
CA LEU A 156 -4.56 -0.21 7.16
C LEU A 156 -5.48 1.00 7.43
N GLY A 157 -6.21 0.97 8.54
CA GLY A 157 -7.01 2.07 9.03
C GLY A 157 -7.35 1.88 10.51
N SER A 158 -7.50 2.99 11.23
CA SER A 158 -7.84 2.98 12.65
C SER A 158 -8.57 4.28 13.04
N GLY A 159 -9.26 4.25 14.19
CA GLY A 159 -9.76 5.48 14.81
C GLY A 159 -8.63 6.38 15.31
N LEU A 160 -8.93 7.64 15.61
CA LEU A 160 -7.94 8.53 16.23
C LEU A 160 -7.46 7.97 17.58
N HIS A 161 -6.15 7.79 17.73
CA HIS A 161 -5.50 7.28 18.93
C HIS A 161 -4.10 7.88 19.08
N GLN A 162 -3.53 7.82 20.28
CA GLN A 162 -2.22 8.43 20.63
C GLN A 162 -1.99 9.87 20.13
N VAL A 163 -3.06 10.68 20.14
CA VAL A 163 -3.04 12.09 19.70
C VAL A 163 -2.04 12.90 20.56
N PRO A 164 -1.24 13.81 19.96
CA PRO A 164 -1.27 14.26 18.56
C PRO A 164 -0.43 13.43 17.58
N TYR A 165 0.12 12.30 18.00
CA TYR A 165 1.03 11.48 17.20
C TYR A 165 0.28 10.45 16.36
N HIS A 166 -0.70 10.84 15.54
CA HIS A 166 -1.32 9.97 14.55
C HIS A 166 -1.37 10.70 13.21
N PHE A 167 -0.43 10.38 12.33
CA PHE A 167 -0.14 11.14 11.12
C PHE A 167 -0.63 10.42 9.86
N TYR A 168 -0.58 9.09 9.85
CA TYR A 168 -0.87 8.28 8.66
C TYR A 168 -1.80 7.11 8.98
N GLY A 169 -2.60 6.76 7.99
CA GLY A 169 -3.22 5.44 7.82
C GLY A 169 -3.04 5.00 6.36
N GLY A 170 -3.48 3.80 6.00
CA GLY A 170 -3.46 3.34 4.62
C GLY A 170 -2.18 2.60 4.22
N TYR A 171 -1.53 1.87 5.13
CA TYR A 171 -0.37 1.03 4.83
C TYR A 171 -0.78 -0.20 4.00
N THR A 172 -0.87 -0.02 2.69
CA THR A 172 -1.26 -1.07 1.73
C THR A 172 -0.10 -1.99 1.37
N PRO A 173 -0.36 -3.19 0.79
CA PRO A 173 0.69 -4.05 0.28
C PRO A 173 1.59 -3.35 -0.76
N PHE A 174 1.02 -2.41 -1.52
CA PHE A 174 1.77 -1.63 -2.52
C PHE A 174 2.71 -0.62 -1.89
N TRP A 175 2.31 0.01 -0.79
CA TRP A 175 3.18 0.90 -0.01
C TRP A 175 4.39 0.13 0.51
N TYR A 176 4.17 -1.01 1.17
CA TYR A 176 5.26 -1.85 1.70
C TYR A 176 6.21 -2.30 0.58
N ARG A 177 5.68 -2.83 -0.53
CA ARG A 177 6.53 -3.25 -1.67
C ARG A 177 7.34 -2.10 -2.22
N LYS A 178 6.74 -0.92 -2.40
CA LYS A 178 7.46 0.23 -2.94
C LYS A 178 8.59 0.67 -2.01
N VAL A 179 8.27 0.96 -0.75
CA VAL A 179 9.23 1.55 0.19
C VAL A 179 10.35 0.56 0.54
N LEU A 180 10.02 -0.72 0.75
CA LEU A 180 11.03 -1.75 1.03
C LEU A 180 11.97 -1.95 -0.17
N ASN A 181 11.43 -2.00 -1.39
CA ASN A 181 12.28 -2.13 -2.59
C ASN A 181 13.20 -0.92 -2.79
N ASP A 182 12.71 0.31 -2.54
CA ASP A 182 13.49 1.54 -2.69
C ASP A 182 14.75 1.55 -1.78
N CYS A 183 14.74 0.79 -0.68
CA CYS A 183 15.86 0.65 0.25
C CYS A 183 16.61 -0.70 0.17
N GLY A 184 16.42 -1.46 -0.91
CA GLY A 184 17.14 -2.72 -1.14
C GLY A 184 16.64 -3.88 -0.26
N ILE A 185 15.37 -3.87 0.12
CA ILE A 185 14.71 -4.95 0.85
C ILE A 185 13.70 -5.64 -0.07
N GLU A 186 13.93 -6.92 -0.35
CA GLU A 186 12.99 -7.76 -1.10
C GLU A 186 11.85 -8.19 -0.17
N VAL A 187 10.61 -7.97 -0.58
CA VAL A 187 9.43 -8.41 0.18
C VAL A 187 9.24 -9.92 0.03
N CYS A 188 9.43 -10.64 1.13
CA CYS A 188 9.20 -12.08 1.19
C CYS A 188 7.72 -12.42 1.40
N LYS A 189 7.04 -11.65 2.25
CA LYS A 189 5.67 -11.96 2.68
C LYS A 189 4.89 -10.70 3.04
N ILE A 190 3.61 -10.65 2.66
CA ILE A 190 2.62 -9.68 3.14
C ILE A 190 1.34 -10.48 3.40
N GLU A 191 0.93 -10.59 4.66
CA GLU A 191 -0.28 -11.30 5.05
C GLU A 191 -1.29 -10.35 5.69
N PRO A 192 -2.56 -10.35 5.26
CA PRO A 192 -3.61 -9.56 5.91
C PRO A 192 -3.88 -10.07 7.33
N ASN A 193 -4.08 -9.14 8.27
CA ASN A 193 -4.49 -9.45 9.63
C ASN A 193 -6.02 -9.58 9.74
N GLY A 194 -6.50 -10.75 9.31
CA GLY A 194 -7.92 -11.02 9.13
C GLY A 194 -8.49 -10.34 7.88
N GLY A 195 -9.66 -10.78 7.44
CA GLY A 195 -10.41 -10.24 6.34
C GLY A 195 -11.59 -9.37 6.79
N PHE A 196 -12.45 -9.07 5.82
CA PHE A 196 -13.57 -8.16 5.96
C PHE A 196 -14.48 -8.48 7.16
N PHE A 197 -14.81 -9.76 7.38
CA PHE A 197 -15.77 -10.10 8.41
C PHE A 197 -15.17 -9.99 9.81
N LYS A 198 -13.89 -10.35 10.00
CA LYS A 198 -13.18 -10.10 11.27
C LYS A 198 -13.06 -8.61 11.59
N LEU A 199 -12.70 -7.80 10.58
CA LEU A 199 -12.63 -6.34 10.74
C LEU A 199 -14.00 -5.78 11.13
N LEU A 200 -15.06 -6.12 10.38
CA LEU A 200 -16.40 -5.65 10.65
C LEU A 200 -16.94 -6.16 12.00
N ALA A 201 -16.59 -7.39 12.41
CA ALA A 201 -16.95 -7.92 13.71
C ALA A 201 -16.36 -7.07 14.84
N GLN A 202 -15.08 -6.69 14.72
CA GLN A 202 -14.42 -5.81 15.70
C GLN A 202 -15.07 -4.41 15.73
N GLU A 203 -15.39 -3.83 14.58
CA GLU A 203 -16.07 -2.52 14.51
C GLU A 203 -17.49 -2.57 15.09
N CYS A 204 -18.23 -3.65 14.82
CA CYS A 204 -19.53 -3.88 15.47
C CYS A 204 -19.36 -3.97 16.98
N ALA A 205 -18.38 -4.72 17.48
CA ALA A 205 -18.13 -4.83 18.90
C ALA A 205 -17.74 -3.46 19.53
N ARG A 206 -17.02 -2.60 18.80
CA ARG A 206 -16.68 -1.22 19.22
C ARG A 206 -17.89 -0.29 19.34
N PHE A 207 -19.02 -0.65 18.72
CA PHE A 207 -20.28 0.10 18.83
C PHE A 207 -20.69 0.32 20.29
N ASN A 208 -20.66 -0.73 21.12
CA ASN A 208 -21.06 -0.63 22.53
C ASN A 208 -20.13 0.31 23.31
N TRP A 209 -18.81 0.15 23.14
CA TRP A 209 -17.83 1.02 23.79
C TRP A 209 -18.05 2.50 23.42
N THR A 210 -18.38 2.78 22.17
CA THR A 210 -18.70 4.13 21.70
C THR A 210 -20.00 4.64 22.35
N LEU A 211 -21.05 3.82 22.32
CA LEU A 211 -22.35 4.22 22.82
C LEU A 211 -22.35 4.47 24.34
N ASP A 212 -21.59 3.68 25.10
CA ASP A 212 -21.44 3.84 26.55
C ASP A 212 -20.77 5.17 26.92
N ARG A 213 -19.85 5.67 26.08
CA ARG A 213 -19.18 6.97 26.26
C ARG A 213 -20.03 8.15 25.81
N HIS A 214 -21.06 7.90 24.99
CA HIS A 214 -21.90 8.91 24.38
C HIS A 214 -23.37 8.70 24.76
N ALA A 215 -23.67 8.71 26.06
CA ALA A 215 -25.02 8.50 26.60
C ALA A 215 -26.10 9.43 26.00
N HIS A 216 -25.72 10.62 25.53
CA HIS A 216 -26.63 11.55 24.85
C HIS A 216 -27.14 11.05 23.50
N CYS A 217 -26.47 10.06 22.88
CA CYS A 217 -26.92 9.40 21.65
C CYS A 217 -27.95 8.30 21.91
N HIS A 218 -28.26 7.99 23.18
CA HIS A 218 -29.20 6.92 23.51
C HIS A 218 -30.63 7.32 23.13
N GLY A 219 -31.28 6.47 22.34
CA GLY A 219 -32.70 6.57 22.02
C GLY A 219 -33.48 5.39 22.60
N GLU A 220 -34.78 5.32 22.28
CA GLU A 220 -35.70 4.28 22.80
C GLU A 220 -35.26 2.84 22.46
N ASN A 221 -34.44 2.66 21.43
CA ASN A 221 -33.98 1.35 20.95
C ASN A 221 -32.52 1.01 21.33
N VAL A 222 -31.91 1.75 22.25
CA VAL A 222 -30.47 1.61 22.59
C VAL A 222 -30.11 0.17 22.99
N GLN A 223 -30.94 -0.50 23.79
CA GLN A 223 -30.67 -1.88 24.24
C GLN A 223 -30.76 -2.89 23.08
N VAL A 224 -31.66 -2.66 22.12
CA VAL A 224 -31.78 -3.52 20.92
C VAL A 224 -30.53 -3.39 20.07
N LEU A 225 -30.05 -2.15 19.87
CA LEU A 225 -28.82 -1.88 19.12
C LEU A 225 -27.58 -2.47 19.82
N GLN A 226 -27.48 -2.32 21.15
CA GLN A 226 -26.37 -2.90 21.92
C GLN A 226 -26.32 -4.43 21.82
N LYS A 227 -27.48 -5.09 21.84
CA LYS A 227 -27.56 -6.54 21.66
C LYS A 227 -27.21 -6.95 20.21
N LEU A 228 -27.74 -6.23 19.22
CA LEU A 228 -27.49 -6.55 17.82
C LEU A 228 -26.02 -6.34 17.45
N PHE A 229 -25.48 -5.14 17.66
CA PHE A 229 -24.14 -4.76 17.24
C PHE A 229 -23.05 -5.18 18.23
N GLY A 230 -23.36 -5.26 19.52
CA GLY A 230 -22.37 -5.65 20.53
C GLY A 230 -22.27 -7.15 20.77
N GLU A 231 -23.28 -7.94 20.42
CA GLU A 231 -23.30 -9.37 20.74
C GLU A 231 -23.57 -10.28 19.54
N LEU A 232 -24.71 -10.12 18.87
CA LEU A 232 -25.17 -11.08 17.86
C LEU A 232 -24.41 -10.96 16.55
N LEU A 233 -24.34 -9.74 16.00
CA LEU A 233 -23.72 -9.47 14.71
C LEU A 233 -22.20 -9.73 14.71
N PRO A 234 -21.40 -9.30 15.71
CA PRO A 234 -19.97 -9.61 15.75
C PRO A 234 -19.69 -11.12 15.71
N ARG A 235 -20.45 -11.92 16.46
CA ARG A 235 -20.26 -13.39 16.50
C ARG A 235 -20.65 -14.05 15.18
N TYR A 236 -21.72 -13.57 14.55
CA TYR A 236 -22.12 -14.04 13.23
C TYR A 236 -21.05 -13.75 12.18
N LEU A 237 -20.55 -12.51 12.13
CA LEU A 237 -19.47 -12.09 11.23
C LEU A 237 -18.19 -12.88 11.49
N TRP A 238 -17.81 -13.06 12.75
CA TRP A 238 -16.66 -13.87 13.13
C TRP A 238 -16.76 -15.31 12.61
N ALA A 239 -17.94 -15.92 12.71
CA ALA A 239 -18.18 -17.26 12.18
C ALA A 239 -18.21 -17.30 10.64
N LEU A 240 -18.56 -16.20 9.97
CA LEU A 240 -18.52 -16.10 8.50
C LEU A 240 -17.10 -16.04 7.95
N GLU A 241 -16.19 -15.38 8.65
CA GLU A 241 -14.78 -15.29 8.24
C GLU A 241 -14.18 -16.68 7.97
N GLU A 242 -14.41 -17.64 8.87
CA GLU A 242 -13.88 -19.02 8.75
C GLU A 242 -14.45 -19.77 7.54
N LYS A 243 -15.54 -19.28 6.94
CA LYS A 243 -16.16 -19.84 5.74
C LYS A 243 -15.72 -19.10 4.47
N CYS A 244 -15.52 -17.80 4.56
CA CYS A 244 -15.16 -16.94 3.44
C CYS A 244 -14.34 -15.76 3.95
N MET A 245 -13.06 -15.77 3.63
CA MET A 245 -12.16 -14.65 3.90
C MET A 245 -12.12 -13.73 2.68
N ILE A 246 -12.32 -12.43 2.92
CA ILE A 246 -12.24 -11.36 1.91
C ILE A 246 -11.08 -10.47 2.33
N GLU A 247 -9.97 -10.54 1.59
CA GLU A 247 -8.67 -9.96 1.99
C GLU A 247 -8.54 -8.47 1.64
N GLU A 248 -9.45 -7.95 0.81
CA GLU A 248 -9.50 -6.55 0.37
C GLU A 248 -9.71 -5.57 1.53
N PHE A 249 -10.30 -6.05 2.64
CA PHE A 249 -10.51 -5.29 3.87
C PHE A 249 -9.85 -6.02 5.03
N THR A 250 -8.90 -5.37 5.69
CA THR A 250 -8.15 -5.96 6.81
C THR A 250 -7.81 -4.89 7.84
N ALA A 251 -7.47 -5.28 9.07
CA ALA A 251 -6.98 -4.34 10.07
C ALA A 251 -5.60 -3.77 9.70
N GLY A 252 -4.79 -4.53 8.98
CA GLY A 252 -3.42 -4.20 8.61
C GLY A 252 -2.72 -5.42 8.04
N TYR A 253 -1.40 -5.35 7.88
CA TYR A 253 -0.62 -6.45 7.31
C TYR A 253 0.56 -6.81 8.19
N HIS A 254 0.85 -8.11 8.26
CA HIS A 254 2.12 -8.61 8.77
C HIS A 254 3.08 -8.78 7.60
N VAL A 255 4.20 -8.06 7.64
CA VAL A 255 5.13 -7.93 6.51
C VAL A 255 6.49 -8.48 6.89
N GLU A 256 7.08 -9.26 5.98
CA GLU A 256 8.44 -9.77 6.09
C GLU A 256 9.26 -9.38 4.86
N GLY A 257 10.43 -8.79 5.09
CA GLY A 257 11.38 -8.44 4.04
C GLY A 257 12.79 -8.96 4.33
N LEU A 258 13.56 -9.20 3.27
CA LEU A 258 14.96 -9.60 3.31
C LEU A 258 15.82 -8.50 2.68
N LYS A 259 16.78 -7.96 3.45
CA LYS A 259 17.74 -7.01 2.89
C LYS A 259 18.70 -7.75 1.98
N VAL A 260 18.66 -7.45 0.68
CA VAL A 260 19.59 -8.06 -0.26
C VAL A 260 20.95 -7.39 -0.16
N ALA A 261 22.02 -8.18 -0.26
CA ALA A 261 23.35 -7.63 -0.45
C ALA A 261 23.29 -6.71 -1.65
N ASN A 262 23.80 -5.49 -1.53
CA ASN A 262 23.81 -4.50 -2.61
C ASN A 262 24.04 -5.21 -3.96
N ALA A 263 22.96 -5.44 -4.71
CA ALA A 263 23.03 -5.20 -6.14
C ALA A 263 23.55 -3.78 -6.14
N SER A 264 24.80 -3.62 -6.55
CA SER A 264 25.42 -2.34 -6.78
C SER A 264 24.30 -1.40 -7.18
N VAL A 265 24.11 -0.33 -6.39
CA VAL A 265 23.55 0.90 -6.95
C VAL A 265 24.15 0.94 -8.34
N ARG A 266 23.32 0.79 -9.38
CA ARG A 266 23.79 0.88 -10.75
C ARG A 266 24.31 2.31 -10.88
N LYS A 267 25.55 2.53 -10.44
CA LYS A 267 26.47 3.42 -11.11
C LYS A 267 26.43 2.87 -12.53
N GLU A 268 25.79 3.62 -13.41
CA GLU A 268 25.94 3.41 -14.84
C GLU A 268 27.45 3.32 -15.10
N ASP A 269 27.96 2.10 -15.24
CA ASP A 269 29.33 1.86 -15.62
C ASP A 269 29.48 2.37 -17.05
N SER A 270 30.13 3.52 -17.14
CA SER A 270 30.63 4.10 -18.37
C SER A 270 31.81 3.26 -18.87
N SER A 271 31.57 2.09 -19.48
CA SER A 271 32.39 1.53 -20.56
C SER A 271 32.04 0.06 -20.87
N SER A 272 31.46 -0.20 -22.03
CA SER A 272 32.01 -1.11 -23.06
C SER A 272 30.99 -1.32 -24.21
N GLN A 273 31.51 -1.24 -25.44
CA GLN A 273 30.83 -1.30 -26.74
C GLN A 273 30.49 -2.78 -27.10
N ALA A 274 29.65 -3.17 -28.08
CA ALA A 274 29.16 -2.55 -29.31
C ALA A 274 27.89 -3.28 -29.86
N GLY A 275 27.01 -2.53 -30.53
CA GLY A 275 25.97 -3.02 -31.47
C GLY A 275 24.53 -2.53 -31.19
N PRO A 276 23.67 -2.35 -32.21
CA PRO A 276 23.73 -1.39 -33.32
C PRO A 276 22.99 -0.06 -32.99
N ASN A 277 23.53 1.05 -33.52
CA ASN A 277 22.96 2.40 -33.65
C ASN A 277 22.23 3.06 -32.44
N LYS A 278 22.99 3.87 -31.67
CA LYS A 278 22.50 4.89 -30.73
C LYS A 278 21.74 5.98 -31.48
N ALA A 279 20.41 5.88 -31.58
CA ALA A 279 19.57 7.07 -31.71
C ALA A 279 19.64 7.85 -30.38
N ALA A 280 19.66 9.18 -30.45
CA ALA A 280 19.69 10.05 -29.27
C ALA A 280 18.59 9.64 -28.28
N ARG A 281 18.92 9.50 -26.98
CA ARG A 281 17.91 9.21 -25.93
C ARG A 281 16.77 10.26 -26.05
N PRO A 282 15.49 9.86 -26.01
CA PRO A 282 14.39 10.82 -26.00
C PRO A 282 14.50 11.70 -24.76
N LEU A 283 14.11 12.97 -24.83
CA LEU A 283 14.12 13.85 -23.66
C LEU A 283 12.83 13.71 -22.83
N VAL A 284 11.71 13.44 -23.50
CA VAL A 284 10.38 13.26 -22.85
C VAL A 284 9.83 11.86 -23.14
N SER A 285 9.37 11.16 -22.11
CA SER A 285 8.54 9.96 -22.28
C SER A 285 7.07 10.32 -22.02
N VAL A 286 6.24 10.24 -23.05
CA VAL A 286 4.79 10.40 -22.93
C VAL A 286 4.18 9.05 -22.62
N ILE A 287 3.37 8.97 -21.57
CA ILE A 287 2.76 7.72 -21.11
C ILE A 287 1.25 7.82 -21.31
N ILE A 288 0.71 6.94 -22.15
CA ILE A 288 -0.72 6.83 -22.41
C ILE A 288 -1.24 5.54 -21.75
N PRO A 289 -1.82 5.61 -20.54
CA PRO A 289 -2.50 4.46 -19.94
C PRO A 289 -3.85 4.26 -20.62
N CYS A 290 -4.21 3.01 -20.92
CA CYS A 290 -5.46 2.66 -21.57
C CYS A 290 -6.17 1.53 -20.82
N PHE A 291 -7.46 1.73 -20.51
CA PHE A 291 -8.37 0.66 -20.11
C PHE A 291 -9.75 0.92 -20.71
N ASN A 292 -10.19 0.10 -21.67
CA ASN A 292 -11.44 0.30 -22.41
C ASN A 292 -11.55 1.65 -23.13
N GLN A 293 -10.48 2.06 -23.82
CA GLN A 293 -10.38 3.39 -24.44
C GLN A 293 -9.92 3.32 -25.91
N ALA A 294 -10.25 2.22 -26.60
CA ALA A 294 -9.84 2.04 -28.00
C ALA A 294 -10.34 3.16 -28.93
N GLU A 295 -11.47 3.79 -28.61
CA GLU A 295 -12.04 4.87 -29.42
C GLU A 295 -11.25 6.18 -29.34
N PHE A 296 -10.61 6.47 -28.19
CA PHE A 296 -9.90 7.73 -27.96
C PHE A 296 -8.40 7.68 -28.28
N LEU A 297 -7.80 6.48 -28.19
CA LEU A 297 -6.38 6.25 -28.42
C LEU A 297 -5.82 6.89 -29.72
N PRO A 298 -6.52 6.87 -30.87
CA PRO A 298 -6.04 7.54 -32.07
C PRO A 298 -5.80 9.04 -31.87
N GLU A 299 -6.76 9.78 -31.31
CA GLU A 299 -6.64 11.24 -31.13
C GLU A 299 -5.55 11.60 -30.12
N ALA A 300 -5.45 10.85 -29.01
CA ALA A 300 -4.41 11.06 -28.02
C ALA A 300 -3.01 10.86 -28.62
N LEU A 301 -2.77 9.74 -29.32
CA LEU A 301 -1.49 9.45 -29.94
C LEU A 301 -1.15 10.44 -31.07
N GLU A 302 -2.11 10.78 -31.91
CA GLU A 302 -1.93 11.78 -32.98
C GLU A 302 -1.53 13.15 -32.41
N SER A 303 -2.02 13.51 -31.21
CA SER A 303 -1.62 14.74 -30.52
C SER A 303 -0.17 14.74 -30.04
N VAL A 304 0.38 13.56 -29.71
CA VAL A 304 1.81 13.37 -29.39
C VAL A 304 2.65 13.46 -30.66
N ILE A 305 2.23 12.79 -31.73
CA ILE A 305 2.88 12.83 -33.04
C ILE A 305 2.94 14.27 -33.58
N GLY A 306 1.86 15.04 -33.37
CA GLY A 306 1.70 16.43 -33.78
C GLY A 306 2.55 17.45 -33.00
N GLN A 307 3.33 17.04 -31.99
CA GLN A 307 4.16 17.96 -31.22
C GLN A 307 5.25 18.61 -32.08
N THR A 308 5.48 19.91 -31.87
CA THR A 308 6.55 20.67 -32.54
C THR A 308 7.94 20.26 -32.04
N PHE A 309 8.04 19.84 -30.77
CA PHE A 309 9.24 19.23 -30.19
C PHE A 309 9.32 17.75 -30.59
N LYS A 310 10.50 17.29 -31.05
CA LYS A 310 10.67 15.95 -31.66
C LYS A 310 11.46 14.94 -30.83
N SER A 311 12.06 15.35 -29.71
CA SER A 311 12.83 14.44 -28.84
C SER A 311 11.91 13.82 -27.78
N TRP A 312 11.03 12.92 -28.21
CA TRP A 312 10.12 12.20 -27.33
C TRP A 312 10.04 10.72 -27.71
N GLU A 313 9.55 9.90 -26.77
CA GLU A 313 8.99 8.58 -27.03
C GLU A 313 7.58 8.51 -26.47
N CYS A 314 6.76 7.60 -27.01
CA CYS A 314 5.40 7.37 -26.54
C CYS A 314 5.25 5.93 -26.07
N ILE A 315 4.77 5.75 -24.84
CA ILE A 315 4.58 4.47 -24.18
C ILE A 315 3.09 4.30 -23.94
N ILE A 316 2.47 3.42 -24.73
CA ILE A 316 1.08 3.00 -24.57
C ILE A 316 1.07 1.81 -23.61
N VAL A 317 0.34 1.94 -22.51
CA VAL A 317 0.17 0.86 -21.52
C VAL A 317 -1.27 0.39 -21.57
N ASN A 318 -1.52 -0.76 -22.20
CA ASN A 318 -2.83 -1.40 -22.14
C ASN A 318 -2.96 -2.15 -20.81
N ASP A 319 -3.80 -1.63 -19.92
CA ASP A 319 -4.04 -2.13 -18.57
C ASP A 319 -5.09 -3.25 -18.55
N GLY A 320 -4.93 -4.24 -19.42
CA GLY A 320 -5.82 -5.41 -19.46
C GLY A 320 -7.21 -5.12 -20.01
N SER A 321 -7.33 -4.24 -21.01
CA SER A 321 -8.63 -3.88 -21.60
C SER A 321 -9.36 -5.10 -22.18
N PRO A 322 -10.65 -5.32 -21.84
CA PRO A 322 -11.49 -6.32 -22.51
C PRO A 322 -11.99 -5.91 -23.90
N ASP A 323 -11.84 -4.63 -24.30
CA ASP A 323 -12.18 -4.15 -25.65
C ASP A 323 -11.05 -4.38 -26.67
N ASN A 324 -11.13 -3.72 -27.83
CA ASN A 324 -10.13 -3.83 -28.90
C ASN A 324 -8.94 -2.86 -28.77
N THR A 325 -8.64 -2.33 -27.57
CA THR A 325 -7.53 -1.39 -27.34
C THR A 325 -6.18 -1.94 -27.82
N SER A 326 -5.86 -3.20 -27.51
CA SER A 326 -4.62 -3.86 -27.96
C SER A 326 -4.48 -3.88 -29.49
N GLN A 327 -5.57 -4.23 -30.18
CA GLN A 327 -5.59 -4.25 -31.63
C GLN A 327 -5.41 -2.84 -32.19
N LYS A 328 -6.13 -1.85 -31.63
CA LYS A 328 -6.03 -0.46 -32.07
C LYS A 328 -4.63 0.11 -31.89
N ALA A 329 -3.98 -0.16 -30.76
CA ALA A 329 -2.61 0.27 -30.49
C ALA A 329 -1.63 -0.30 -31.51
N LYS A 330 -1.75 -1.59 -31.85
CA LYS A 330 -0.92 -2.24 -32.89
C LYS A 330 -1.12 -1.62 -34.27
N GLU A 331 -2.38 -1.41 -34.67
CA GLU A 331 -2.71 -0.72 -35.94
C GLU A 331 -2.09 0.69 -36.03
N LEU A 332 -2.10 1.42 -34.93
CA LEU A 332 -1.51 2.76 -34.85
C LEU A 332 0.02 2.73 -34.88
N ILE A 333 0.66 1.79 -34.18
CA ILE A 333 2.11 1.59 -34.21
C ILE A 333 2.58 1.24 -35.62
N ASP A 334 1.87 0.35 -36.31
CA ASP A 334 2.18 -0.01 -37.70
C ASP A 334 2.03 1.20 -38.64
N ARG A 335 0.96 1.98 -38.46
CA ARG A 335 0.69 3.21 -39.23
C ARG A 335 1.75 4.28 -39.02
N TYR A 336 2.26 4.43 -37.80
CA TYR A 336 3.22 5.46 -37.39
C TYR A 336 4.60 4.87 -37.07
N SER A 337 5.04 3.89 -37.86
CA SER A 337 6.28 3.13 -37.64
C SER A 337 7.57 3.96 -37.66
N ASP A 338 7.53 5.17 -38.22
CA ASP A 338 8.64 6.13 -38.18
C ASP A 338 8.82 6.82 -36.80
N TYR A 339 7.87 6.64 -35.87
CA TYR A 339 7.88 7.26 -34.55
C TYR A 339 8.23 6.26 -33.44
N PRO A 340 8.90 6.70 -32.36
CA PRO A 340 9.27 5.86 -31.23
C PRO A 340 8.07 5.58 -30.30
N ILE A 341 7.17 4.70 -30.75
CA ILE A 341 5.94 4.33 -30.05
C ILE A 341 6.02 2.86 -29.63
N TYR A 342 5.74 2.59 -28.35
CA TYR A 342 5.84 1.27 -27.75
C TYR A 342 4.52 0.89 -27.08
N LEU A 343 4.05 -0.33 -27.32
CA LEU A 343 2.91 -0.92 -26.62
C LEU A 343 3.40 -1.91 -25.56
N PHE A 344 2.87 -1.77 -24.35
CA PHE A 344 3.01 -2.75 -23.30
C PHE A 344 1.64 -3.24 -22.84
N GLU A 345 1.56 -4.54 -22.62
CA GLU A 345 0.36 -5.24 -22.15
C GLU A 345 0.58 -5.67 -20.70
N LYS A 346 -0.39 -5.41 -19.83
CA LYS A 346 -0.40 -5.93 -18.46
C LYS A 346 -1.81 -6.35 -18.04
N GLU A 347 -1.91 -7.08 -16.94
CA GLU A 347 -3.20 -7.32 -16.26
C GLU A 347 -3.71 -6.02 -15.61
N ASN A 348 -5.02 -5.83 -15.55
CA ASN A 348 -5.63 -4.60 -15.03
C ASN A 348 -5.22 -4.32 -13.57
N GLY A 349 -4.61 -3.15 -13.33
CA GLY A 349 -4.20 -2.67 -12.01
C GLY A 349 -4.72 -1.27 -11.66
N GLY A 350 -5.49 -0.65 -12.56
CA GLY A 350 -6.00 0.71 -12.44
C GLY A 350 -5.03 1.79 -12.95
N LEU A 351 -5.57 3.01 -13.15
CA LEU A 351 -4.88 4.13 -13.81
C LEU A 351 -3.48 4.43 -13.23
N SER A 352 -3.37 4.53 -11.91
CA SER A 352 -2.10 4.82 -11.24
C SER A 352 -1.06 3.72 -11.44
N ASP A 353 -1.49 2.45 -11.46
CA ASP A 353 -0.59 1.32 -11.71
C ASP A 353 -0.11 1.28 -13.17
N ALA A 354 -1.02 1.54 -14.13
CA ALA A 354 -0.68 1.67 -15.54
C ALA A 354 0.32 2.80 -15.79
N ARG A 355 0.13 3.97 -15.17
CA ARG A 355 1.08 5.10 -15.25
C ARG A 355 2.44 4.72 -14.65
N ASN A 356 2.46 4.14 -13.46
CA ASN A 356 3.71 3.71 -12.81
C ASN A 356 4.45 2.62 -13.61
N PHE A 357 3.72 1.70 -14.25
CA PHE A 357 4.30 0.75 -15.17
C PHE A 357 4.95 1.46 -16.35
N GLY A 358 4.26 2.41 -16.98
CA GLY A 358 4.81 3.22 -18.08
C GLY A 358 6.07 4.00 -17.68
N ILE A 359 6.10 4.58 -16.47
CA ILE A 359 7.26 5.31 -15.93
C ILE A 359 8.48 4.39 -15.82
N LYS A 360 8.29 3.13 -15.43
CA LYS A 360 9.39 2.15 -15.36
C LYS A 360 9.96 1.77 -16.73
N GLN A 361 9.18 1.91 -17.80
CA GLN A 361 9.63 1.66 -19.18
C GLN A 361 10.22 2.92 -19.84
N ALA A 362 10.02 4.09 -19.24
CA ALA A 362 10.47 5.37 -19.75
C ALA A 362 12.00 5.47 -19.80
N ARG A 363 12.50 6.05 -20.90
CA ARG A 363 13.92 6.35 -21.16
C ARG A 363 14.19 7.85 -21.19
N GLY A 364 13.14 8.67 -21.19
CA GLY A 364 13.20 10.12 -21.16
C GLY A 364 13.55 10.66 -19.78
N SER A 365 14.17 11.84 -19.76
CA SER A 365 14.49 12.57 -18.52
C SER A 365 13.24 13.21 -17.90
N TYR A 366 12.25 13.55 -18.73
CA TYR A 366 10.96 14.08 -18.29
C TYR A 366 9.83 13.11 -18.58
N ILE A 367 8.87 13.06 -17.67
CA ILE A 367 7.67 12.22 -17.78
C ILE A 367 6.46 13.09 -18.05
N LEU A 368 5.65 12.72 -19.03
CA LEU A 368 4.34 13.32 -19.28
C LEU A 368 3.26 12.22 -19.29
N PRO A 369 2.47 12.09 -18.21
CA PRO A 369 1.24 11.31 -18.27
C PRO A 369 0.21 12.02 -19.17
N LEU A 370 -0.35 11.30 -20.14
CA LEU A 370 -1.42 11.76 -21.02
C LEU A 370 -2.55 10.74 -20.97
N ASP A 371 -3.70 11.10 -20.40
CA ASP A 371 -4.86 10.21 -20.38
C ASP A 371 -5.37 9.96 -21.81
N CYS A 372 -5.84 8.74 -22.07
CA CYS A 372 -6.17 8.29 -23.43
C CYS A 372 -7.33 9.08 -24.06
N ASP A 373 -8.19 9.68 -23.24
CA ASP A 373 -9.31 10.53 -23.61
C ASP A 373 -8.98 12.04 -23.69
N ASP A 374 -7.70 12.39 -23.50
CA ASP A 374 -7.17 13.75 -23.63
C ASP A 374 -6.28 13.93 -24.88
N LYS A 375 -5.94 15.20 -25.17
CA LYS A 375 -4.99 15.55 -26.23
C LYS A 375 -4.08 16.70 -25.84
N LEU A 376 -2.86 16.67 -26.37
CA LEU A 376 -1.87 17.72 -26.17
C LEU A 376 -2.04 18.86 -27.16
N HIS A 377 -1.83 20.10 -26.70
CA HIS A 377 -1.65 21.23 -27.60
C HIS A 377 -0.33 21.06 -28.40
N PRO A 378 -0.25 21.38 -29.71
CA PRO A 378 0.94 21.09 -30.55
C PRO A 378 2.28 21.65 -30.04
N GLN A 379 2.24 22.69 -29.22
CA GLN A 379 3.43 23.35 -28.64
C GLN A 379 3.70 22.98 -27.18
N MET A 380 2.95 22.05 -26.59
CA MET A 380 3.02 21.76 -25.16
C MET A 380 4.42 21.29 -24.78
N LEU A 381 4.95 20.26 -25.43
CA LEU A 381 6.28 19.73 -25.13
C LEU A 381 7.37 20.80 -25.31
N GLN A 382 7.30 21.59 -26.39
CA GLN A 382 8.29 22.63 -26.65
C GLN A 382 8.33 23.68 -25.52
N LYS A 383 7.15 24.11 -25.04
CA LYS A 383 7.06 25.13 -23.99
C LYS A 383 7.44 24.59 -22.62
N THR A 384 6.98 23.40 -22.25
CA THR A 384 7.26 22.83 -20.92
C THR A 384 8.72 22.42 -20.77
N VAL A 385 9.29 21.75 -21.79
CA VAL A 385 10.73 21.42 -21.81
C VAL A 385 11.59 22.67 -21.75
N SER A 386 11.22 23.73 -22.47
CA SER A 386 11.98 24.99 -22.45
C SER A 386 12.04 25.60 -21.05
N VAL A 387 11.00 25.48 -20.23
CA VAL A 387 11.03 25.96 -18.84
C VAL A 387 11.93 25.07 -17.98
N LEU A 388 11.74 23.75 -18.06
CA LEU A 388 12.49 22.77 -17.26
C LEU A 388 14.00 22.84 -17.53
N GLU A 389 14.41 22.96 -18.81
CA GLU A 389 15.82 23.04 -19.20
C GLU A 389 16.48 24.37 -18.82
N ASN A 390 15.72 25.48 -18.81
CA ASN A 390 16.27 26.81 -18.49
C ASN A 390 16.18 27.18 -17.01
N GLN A 391 15.45 26.41 -16.19
CA GLN A 391 15.23 26.69 -14.78
C GLN A 391 15.41 25.41 -13.94
N PRO A 392 16.67 25.03 -13.61
CA PRO A 392 16.98 23.76 -12.94
C PRO A 392 16.31 23.55 -11.57
N GLN A 393 15.84 24.63 -10.93
CA GLN A 393 15.10 24.58 -9.67
C GLN A 393 13.63 24.17 -9.83
N VAL A 394 13.09 24.16 -11.06
CA VAL A 394 11.70 23.82 -11.33
C VAL A 394 11.53 22.31 -11.37
N GLY A 395 10.77 21.76 -10.42
CA GLY A 395 10.53 20.31 -10.32
C GLY A 395 9.47 19.77 -11.29
N PHE A 396 8.50 20.59 -11.71
CA PHE A 396 7.47 20.23 -12.69
C PHE A 396 6.86 21.47 -13.34
N VAL A 397 6.22 21.29 -14.50
CA VAL A 397 5.52 22.35 -15.25
C VAL A 397 4.15 21.83 -15.67
N TYR A 398 3.11 22.66 -15.51
CA TYR A 398 1.75 22.38 -15.99
C TYR A 398 1.26 23.53 -16.87
N THR A 399 0.19 23.29 -17.61
CA THR A 399 -0.44 24.29 -18.49
C THR A 399 -1.86 24.58 -18.03
N HIS A 400 -2.47 25.64 -18.55
CA HIS A 400 -3.93 25.73 -18.56
C HIS A 400 -4.50 24.57 -19.39
N MET A 401 -5.74 24.18 -19.11
CA MET A 401 -6.43 23.13 -19.85
C MET A 401 -7.62 23.71 -20.60
N GLN A 402 -7.86 23.21 -21.81
CA GLN A 402 -9.08 23.47 -22.55
C GLN A 402 -9.97 22.24 -22.44
N LYS A 403 -11.17 22.41 -21.90
CA LYS A 403 -12.21 21.38 -21.89
C LYS A 403 -12.87 21.32 -23.27
N PHE A 404 -13.07 20.10 -23.77
CA PHE A 404 -13.76 19.82 -25.02
C PHE A 404 -14.58 18.52 -24.87
N GLY A 405 -15.53 18.28 -25.77
CA GLY A 405 -16.42 17.11 -25.71
C GLY A 405 -17.65 17.39 -24.83
N LEU A 406 -17.74 16.72 -23.69
CA LEU A 406 -18.88 16.84 -22.76
C LEU A 406 -19.02 18.25 -22.16
N GLU A 407 -17.89 18.93 -21.98
CA GLU A 407 -17.82 20.31 -21.50
C GLU A 407 -17.01 21.15 -22.49
N ASN A 408 -17.24 22.47 -22.48
CA ASN A 408 -16.45 23.42 -23.27
C ASN A 408 -16.00 24.56 -22.37
N GLY A 409 -14.73 24.94 -22.46
CA GLY A 409 -14.22 26.10 -21.74
C GLY A 409 -12.71 26.07 -21.51
N LEU A 410 -12.15 27.21 -21.14
CA LEU A 410 -10.76 27.31 -20.71
C LEU A 410 -10.72 27.26 -19.18
N HIS A 411 -9.90 26.37 -18.63
CA HIS A 411 -9.61 26.34 -17.21
C HIS A 411 -8.17 26.80 -17.00
N CYS A 412 -8.05 28.02 -16.48
CA CYS A 412 -6.78 28.64 -16.16
C CYS A 412 -6.31 28.16 -14.80
N ASN A 413 -5.44 27.15 -14.80
CA ASN A 413 -4.68 26.79 -13.61
C ASN A 413 -3.86 28.00 -13.16
N GLY A 414 -4.20 28.60 -12.01
CA GLY A 414 -3.49 29.75 -11.43
C GLY A 414 -2.09 29.37 -10.96
N ASP A 415 -1.40 30.26 -10.25
CA ASP A 415 -0.08 29.96 -9.69
C ASP A 415 -0.16 28.83 -8.67
N PHE A 416 0.74 27.85 -8.78
CA PHE A 416 0.84 26.73 -7.85
C PHE A 416 2.01 26.97 -6.90
N SER A 417 1.72 27.05 -5.61
CA SER A 417 2.71 26.96 -4.53
C SER A 417 2.45 25.66 -3.78
N LEU A 418 3.48 24.83 -3.63
CA LEU A 418 3.47 23.74 -2.66
C LEU A 418 3.41 24.29 -1.24
#